data_AF-A0A0Q4RTF7-F1
#
_entry.id   AF-A0A0Q4RTF7-F1
#
_cell.length_a   1.000
_cell.length_b   1.000
_cell.length_c   1.000
_cell.angle_alpha   90.00
_cell.angle_beta   90.00
_cell.angle_gamma   90.00
#
_symmetry.space_group_name_H-M   'P 1'
#
loop_
_entity.id
_entity.type
_entity.pdbx_description
1 polymer ?
#
loop_
_entity_poly.entity_id
_entity_poly.type
_entity_poly.pdbx_seq_one_letter_code
_entity_poly.pdbx_strand_id
1 'polypeptide(L)'
;MRTLKSVTLLLFTFISFSKIHAQSTQNDSIKLDYTKIYSLALDGNPVLALPLIQIDPSKKIAARDLQFKTNFENRFKFKDDQSDFLETRKSKIDQLLKIYRDYWRFSFLNKEKKNDTLIMKNVSDFLRKNFPSAKKLTLNEDSINVYQKKYIASLGYHTTGFGKTGGLYDLLVWKTEKDTIYKLNYDGKETPVKVYFMDDFITLGWSEYATLGRYYPAGWATKEALFCVKKSYDLKSENFRVSYIGHEGRHFADYKLFPNLKGVGSADLEYRGKLTELSLYSPDGLYKRIQFFINNGNYDSENGHSIAAFCVIRDLSRVLFQNDYEKDLEKWKAIPSKKINEVAAKILEENTKSLQKIPNVEKFIKQ
;
A
#
# COMPACT_ATOMS: atom_id res chain seq x y z
N MET A 1 0.88 16.94 28.76
CA MET A 1 1.03 15.54 28.30
C MET A 1 0.68 15.48 26.82
N ARG A 2 1.69 15.33 25.97
CA ARG A 2 1.58 15.48 24.51
C ARG A 2 0.88 14.25 23.90
N THR A 3 -0.22 14.50 23.22
CA THR A 3 -1.02 13.56 22.44
C THR A 3 -0.26 13.13 21.17
N LEU A 4 -0.18 11.82 20.93
CA LEU A 4 0.33 11.24 19.69
C LEU A 4 -0.66 11.56 18.56
N LYS A 5 -0.21 12.29 17.54
CA LYS A 5 -1.00 12.61 16.34
C LYS A 5 -1.14 11.38 15.43
N SER A 6 -2.37 11.18 14.97
CA SER A 6 -2.90 10.38 13.87
C SER A 6 -1.90 9.58 13.02
N VAL A 7 -2.12 8.26 13.01
CA VAL A 7 -1.45 7.28 12.16
C VAL A 7 -2.22 7.19 10.83
N THR A 8 -1.67 7.78 9.77
CA THR A 8 -2.11 7.55 8.39
C THR A 8 -1.37 6.32 7.87
N LEU A 9 -2.09 5.22 7.64
CA LEU A 9 -1.56 3.96 7.15
C LEU A 9 -1.68 3.96 5.64
N LEU A 10 -0.67 4.33 4.85
CA LEU A 10 -0.76 4.22 3.39
C LEU A 10 0.18 3.13 2.94
N LEU A 11 -0.40 2.07 2.39
CA LEU A 11 0.38 0.89 2.06
C LEU A 11 -0.13 0.21 0.81
N PHE A 12 0.70 0.25 -0.23
CA PHE A 12 0.48 -0.50 -1.46
C PHE A 12 1.82 -0.93 -2.04
N THR A 13 2.34 -2.07 -1.59
CA THR A 13 3.33 -2.82 -2.36
C THR A 13 2.57 -3.66 -3.39
N PHE A 14 2.60 -3.21 -4.65
CA PHE A 14 1.99 -3.90 -5.79
C PHE A 14 2.78 -5.16 -6.14
N ILE A 15 2.19 -6.35 -5.92
CA ILE A 15 2.73 -7.63 -6.41
C ILE A 15 1.77 -8.19 -7.45
N SER A 16 2.21 -8.25 -8.71
CA SER A 16 1.51 -8.89 -9.81
C SER A 16 2.14 -10.25 -10.13
N PHE A 17 1.45 -11.34 -9.79
CA PHE A 17 1.79 -12.65 -10.34
C PHE A 17 1.12 -12.83 -11.70
N SER A 18 1.94 -12.99 -12.75
CA SER A 18 1.53 -13.46 -14.07
C SER A 18 2.56 -14.47 -14.57
N LYS A 19 2.26 -15.77 -14.51
CA LYS A 19 2.94 -16.76 -15.35
C LYS A 19 2.34 -16.65 -16.75
N ILE A 20 3.15 -16.30 -17.75
CA ILE A 20 2.75 -16.24 -19.15
C ILE A 20 3.33 -17.48 -19.84
N HIS A 21 2.45 -18.34 -20.35
CA HIS A 21 2.77 -19.17 -21.52
C HIS A 21 2.03 -18.52 -22.69
N ALA A 22 2.79 -17.98 -23.63
CA ALA A 22 2.25 -17.33 -24.81
C ALA A 22 2.20 -18.35 -25.96
N GLN A 23 1.00 -18.74 -26.35
CA GLN A 23 0.71 -19.17 -27.71
C GLN A 23 -0.10 -18.04 -28.36
N SER A 24 0.44 -17.46 -29.43
CA SER A 24 -0.21 -16.40 -30.18
C SER A 24 -1.19 -17.00 -31.19
N THR A 25 -2.45 -17.13 -30.79
CA THR A 25 -3.56 -17.06 -31.74
C THR A 25 -4.04 -15.61 -31.77
N GLN A 26 -4.24 -15.08 -32.98
CA GLN A 26 -4.86 -13.78 -33.20
C GLN A 26 -6.29 -13.87 -32.67
N ASN A 27 -6.49 -13.35 -31.45
CA ASN A 27 -7.72 -13.55 -30.68
C ASN A 27 -8.52 -12.24 -30.74
N ASP A 28 -9.64 -12.25 -31.46
CA ASP A 28 -10.59 -11.13 -31.58
C ASP A 28 -11.32 -10.81 -30.25
N SER A 29 -10.91 -11.45 -29.14
CA SER A 29 -11.41 -11.16 -27.81
C SER A 29 -10.93 -9.78 -27.34
N ILE A 30 -11.88 -8.92 -26.92
CA ILE A 30 -11.53 -7.69 -26.20
C ILE A 30 -10.72 -8.06 -24.96
N LYS A 31 -9.64 -7.31 -24.71
CA LYS A 31 -8.89 -7.36 -23.46
C LYS A 31 -9.12 -6.07 -22.69
N LEU A 32 -9.55 -6.20 -21.43
CA LEU A 32 -9.67 -5.06 -20.54
C LEU A 32 -8.28 -4.51 -20.17
N ASP A 33 -8.14 -3.18 -20.17
CA ASP A 33 -6.95 -2.52 -19.63
C ASP A 33 -7.02 -2.48 -18.10
N TYR A 34 -6.68 -3.62 -17.49
CA TYR A 34 -6.65 -3.80 -16.05
C TYR A 34 -5.76 -2.77 -15.35
N THR A 35 -4.64 -2.39 -15.96
CA THR A 35 -3.70 -1.43 -15.37
C THR A 35 -4.39 -0.08 -15.18
N LYS A 36 -5.03 0.44 -16.23
CA LYS A 36 -5.77 1.70 -16.16
C LYS A 36 -6.99 1.63 -15.25
N ILE A 37 -7.75 0.54 -15.31
CA ILE A 37 -8.94 0.33 -14.45
C ILE A 37 -8.54 0.36 -12.97
N TYR A 38 -7.52 -0.40 -12.59
CA TYR A 38 -7.10 -0.44 -11.20
C TYR A 38 -6.47 0.86 -10.73
N SER A 39 -5.71 1.56 -11.59
CA SER A 39 -5.19 2.89 -11.27
C SER A 39 -6.32 3.83 -10.85
N LEU A 40 -7.38 3.92 -11.65
CA LEU A 40 -8.55 4.76 -11.34
C LEU A 40 -9.24 4.34 -10.03
N ALA A 41 -9.36 3.04 -9.77
CA ALA A 41 -9.92 2.53 -8.52
C ALA A 41 -9.07 2.90 -7.29
N LEU A 42 -7.75 2.86 -7.43
CA LEU A 42 -6.79 3.23 -6.38
C LEU A 42 -6.70 4.74 -6.16
N ASP A 43 -7.01 5.55 -7.17
CA ASP A 43 -7.20 7.01 -7.05
C ASP A 43 -8.55 7.39 -6.39
N GLY A 44 -9.25 6.39 -5.84
CA GLY A 44 -10.56 6.53 -5.23
C GLY A 44 -11.65 6.94 -6.22
N ASN A 45 -11.49 6.63 -7.51
CA ASN A 45 -12.47 6.96 -8.54
C ASN A 45 -12.78 5.76 -9.47
N PRO A 46 -13.26 4.63 -8.92
CA PRO A 46 -13.64 3.46 -9.72
C PRO A 46 -14.76 3.75 -10.73
N VAL A 47 -15.55 4.81 -10.55
CA VAL A 47 -16.62 5.21 -11.49
C VAL A 47 -16.05 5.58 -12.86
N LEU A 48 -14.89 6.24 -12.92
CA LEU A 48 -14.21 6.56 -14.18
C LEU A 48 -13.73 5.32 -14.94
N ALA A 49 -13.64 4.16 -14.29
CA ALA A 49 -13.32 2.90 -14.95
C ALA A 49 -14.54 2.22 -15.59
N LEU A 50 -15.78 2.63 -15.26
CA LEU A 50 -17.00 2.03 -15.83
C LEU A 50 -17.05 2.11 -17.36
N PRO A 51 -16.70 3.23 -18.01
CA PRO A 51 -16.61 3.28 -19.48
C PRO A 51 -15.56 2.33 -20.07
N LEU A 52 -14.47 2.06 -19.35
CA LEU A 52 -13.37 1.20 -19.81
C LEU A 52 -13.74 -0.29 -19.83
N ILE A 53 -14.81 -0.66 -19.12
CA ILE A 53 -15.33 -2.04 -19.09
C ILE A 53 -16.62 -2.19 -19.90
N GLN A 54 -17.07 -1.13 -20.58
CA GLN A 54 -18.16 -1.24 -21.54
C GLN A 54 -17.68 -2.01 -22.76
N ILE A 55 -18.46 -3.02 -23.14
CA ILE A 55 -18.12 -3.93 -24.21
C ILE A 55 -19.28 -3.96 -25.18
N ASP A 56 -18.94 -3.84 -26.45
CA ASP A 56 -19.86 -4.03 -27.56
C ASP A 56 -20.45 -5.46 -27.47
N PRO A 57 -21.78 -5.62 -27.37
CA PRO A 57 -22.44 -6.92 -27.31
C PRO A 57 -22.11 -7.85 -28.50
N SER A 58 -21.68 -7.30 -29.64
CA SER A 58 -21.30 -8.07 -30.82
C SER A 58 -19.90 -8.71 -30.72
N LYS A 59 -19.07 -8.29 -29.76
CA LYS A 59 -17.70 -8.76 -29.60
C LYS A 59 -17.60 -9.89 -28.58
N LYS A 60 -16.75 -10.87 -28.88
CA LYS A 60 -16.43 -11.96 -27.94
C LYS A 60 -15.60 -11.42 -26.77
N ILE A 61 -15.89 -11.92 -25.58
CA ILE A 61 -15.21 -11.57 -24.33
C ILE A 61 -14.74 -12.84 -23.63
N ALA A 62 -13.53 -12.83 -23.09
CA ALA A 62 -13.05 -13.94 -22.27
C ALA A 62 -13.87 -14.06 -20.98
N ALA A 63 -14.11 -15.29 -20.50
CA ALA A 63 -14.90 -15.53 -19.29
C ALA A 63 -14.37 -14.78 -18.05
N ARG A 64 -13.04 -14.68 -17.92
CA ARG A 64 -12.38 -13.90 -16.87
C ARG A 64 -12.75 -12.41 -16.94
N ASP A 65 -12.73 -11.82 -18.13
CA ASP A 65 -13.00 -10.40 -18.33
C ASP A 65 -14.50 -10.11 -18.13
N LEU A 66 -15.37 -11.06 -18.52
CA LEU A 66 -16.81 -10.99 -18.24
C LEU A 66 -17.09 -11.03 -16.74
N GLN A 67 -16.47 -11.97 -16.02
CA GLN A 67 -16.61 -12.07 -14.57
C GLN A 67 -16.11 -10.79 -13.88
N PHE A 68 -14.95 -10.26 -14.30
CA PHE A 68 -14.43 -9.00 -13.79
C PHE A 68 -15.42 -7.85 -14.02
N LYS A 69 -15.92 -7.70 -15.26
CA LYS A 69 -16.91 -6.68 -15.63
C LYS A 69 -18.15 -6.77 -14.74
N THR A 70 -18.75 -7.96 -14.62
CA THR A 70 -19.94 -8.20 -13.80
C THR A 70 -19.69 -7.81 -12.34
N ASN A 71 -18.58 -8.27 -11.75
CA ASN A 71 -18.25 -7.97 -10.36
C ASN A 71 -18.02 -6.47 -10.12
N PHE A 72 -17.37 -5.79 -11.07
CA PHE A 72 -17.11 -4.35 -10.98
C PHE A 72 -18.40 -3.53 -11.12
N GLU A 73 -19.29 -3.90 -12.06
CA GLU A 73 -20.60 -3.28 -12.21
C GLU A 73 -21.49 -3.50 -10.98
N ASN A 74 -21.54 -4.73 -10.45
CA ASN A 74 -22.29 -5.04 -9.23
C ASN A 74 -21.88 -4.14 -8.06
N ARG A 75 -20.60 -3.77 -7.98
CA ARG A 75 -20.08 -2.92 -6.91
C ARG A 75 -20.34 -1.43 -7.13
N PHE A 76 -20.18 -0.92 -8.37
CA PHE A 76 -20.10 0.52 -8.62
C PHE A 76 -21.14 1.09 -9.61
N LYS A 77 -21.80 0.27 -10.43
CA LYS A 77 -22.72 0.75 -11.48
C LYS A 77 -24.13 1.02 -10.95
N PHE A 78 -24.64 0.13 -10.09
CA PHE A 78 -26.02 0.18 -9.66
C PHE A 78 -26.23 1.14 -8.47
N LYS A 79 -27.49 1.41 -8.12
CA LYS A 79 -27.82 2.25 -6.96
C LYS A 79 -27.28 1.65 -5.66
N ASP A 80 -27.52 0.36 -5.47
CA ASP A 80 -27.06 -0.42 -4.32
C ASP A 80 -25.89 -1.32 -4.71
N ASP A 81 -25.05 -1.70 -3.74
CA ASP A 81 -24.00 -2.69 -3.97
C ASP A 81 -24.63 -4.09 -4.08
N GLN A 82 -24.50 -4.70 -5.25
CA GLN A 82 -24.98 -6.04 -5.58
C GLN A 82 -23.86 -7.09 -5.54
N SER A 83 -22.68 -6.72 -5.04
CA SER A 83 -21.55 -7.65 -4.93
C SER A 83 -21.63 -8.50 -3.67
N ASP A 84 -20.93 -9.63 -3.68
CA ASP A 84 -20.82 -10.61 -2.60
C ASP A 84 -19.82 -10.21 -1.48
N PHE A 85 -19.44 -8.93 -1.40
CA PHE A 85 -18.31 -8.50 -0.56
C PHE A 85 -18.54 -8.82 0.91
N LEU A 86 -19.74 -8.56 1.43
CA LEU A 86 -20.08 -8.80 2.83
C LEU A 86 -20.42 -10.27 3.10
N GLU A 87 -21.02 -10.94 2.13
CA GLU A 87 -21.40 -12.36 2.17
C GLU A 87 -20.17 -13.25 2.30
N THR A 88 -19.11 -12.94 1.55
CA THR A 88 -17.84 -13.68 1.59
C THR A 88 -16.97 -13.36 2.81
N ARG A 89 -17.37 -12.38 3.65
CA ARG A 89 -16.59 -11.86 4.80
C ARG A 89 -17.33 -11.95 6.13
N LYS A 90 -18.33 -12.83 6.24
CA LYS A 90 -19.10 -13.05 7.47
C LYS A 90 -18.21 -13.30 8.68
N SER A 91 -18.46 -12.53 9.73
CA SER A 91 -17.66 -12.49 10.96
C SER A 91 -18.41 -11.81 12.11
N LYS A 92 -17.78 -11.77 13.29
CA LYS A 92 -18.33 -11.04 14.46
C LYS A 92 -18.38 -9.52 14.27
N ILE A 93 -17.79 -8.96 13.20
CA ILE A 93 -17.76 -7.52 12.91
C ILE A 93 -18.60 -7.11 11.70
N ASP A 94 -19.53 -7.94 11.22
CA ASP A 94 -20.31 -7.70 10.00
C ASP A 94 -20.96 -6.31 9.93
N GLN A 95 -21.56 -5.86 11.03
CA GLN A 95 -22.21 -4.54 11.10
C GLN A 95 -21.19 -3.41 10.98
N LEU A 96 -20.01 -3.56 11.60
CA LEU A 96 -18.93 -2.59 11.49
C LEU A 96 -18.35 -2.57 10.07
N LEU A 97 -18.09 -3.76 9.48
CA LEU A 97 -17.59 -3.87 8.11
C LEU A 97 -18.57 -3.25 7.11
N LYS A 98 -19.88 -3.45 7.29
CA LYS A 98 -20.91 -2.80 6.47
C LYS A 98 -20.80 -1.26 6.53
N ILE A 99 -20.59 -0.68 7.71
CA ILE A 99 -20.43 0.78 7.86
C ILE A 99 -19.24 1.28 7.03
N TYR A 100 -18.09 0.60 7.09
CA TYR A 100 -16.91 0.94 6.30
C TYR A 100 -17.12 0.75 4.80
N ARG A 101 -17.67 -0.40 4.39
CA ARG A 101 -17.99 -0.69 2.99
C ARG A 101 -18.89 0.37 2.39
N ASP A 102 -19.97 0.72 3.09
CA ASP A 102 -20.93 1.74 2.66
C ASP A 102 -20.25 3.11 2.56
N TYR A 103 -19.37 3.47 3.50
CA TYR A 103 -18.57 4.70 3.45
C TYR A 103 -17.61 4.73 2.25
N TRP A 104 -16.87 3.64 2.00
CA TRP A 104 -15.95 3.57 0.86
C TRP A 104 -16.72 3.74 -0.45
N ARG A 105 -17.78 2.96 -0.63
CA ARG A 105 -18.63 3.04 -1.82
C ARG A 105 -19.23 4.43 -1.98
N PHE A 106 -19.80 5.00 -0.93
CA PHE A 106 -20.38 6.34 -0.99
C PHE A 106 -19.35 7.39 -1.38
N SER A 107 -18.13 7.30 -0.85
CA SER A 107 -17.03 8.21 -1.16
C SER A 107 -16.54 8.07 -2.60
N PHE A 108 -16.49 6.85 -3.14
CA PHE A 108 -16.18 6.62 -4.55
C PHE A 108 -17.24 7.18 -5.51
N LEU A 109 -18.52 7.06 -5.14
CA LEU A 109 -19.63 7.57 -5.96
C LEU A 109 -19.86 9.08 -5.81
N ASN A 110 -19.30 9.72 -4.77
CA ASN A 110 -19.52 11.12 -4.44
C ASN A 110 -18.22 11.81 -4.02
N LYS A 111 -17.20 11.81 -4.89
CA LYS A 111 -15.83 12.29 -4.56
C LYS A 111 -15.80 13.75 -4.05
N GLU A 112 -16.70 14.60 -4.53
CA GLU A 112 -16.82 16.00 -4.09
C GLU A 112 -17.36 16.16 -2.66
N LYS A 113 -17.95 15.12 -2.06
CA LYS A 113 -18.53 15.19 -0.72
C LYS A 113 -17.51 14.78 0.34
N LYS A 114 -17.34 15.64 1.36
CA LYS A 114 -16.58 15.30 2.57
C LYS A 114 -17.39 14.34 3.44
N ASN A 115 -17.04 13.06 3.39
CA ASN A 115 -17.78 11.99 4.08
C ASN A 115 -17.20 11.60 5.44
N ASP A 116 -16.11 12.24 5.84
CA ASP A 116 -15.36 11.94 7.07
C ASP A 116 -16.22 12.05 8.33
N THR A 117 -17.00 13.12 8.46
CA THR A 117 -17.89 13.32 9.60
C THR A 117 -18.96 12.22 9.68
N LEU A 118 -19.42 11.73 8.53
CA LEU A 118 -20.46 10.68 8.46
C LEU A 118 -19.92 9.34 8.95
N ILE A 119 -18.74 8.92 8.50
CA ILE A 119 -18.14 7.66 9.00
C ILE A 119 -17.78 7.76 10.48
N MET A 120 -17.24 8.90 10.93
CA MET A 120 -16.96 9.11 12.35
C MET A 120 -18.23 8.99 13.21
N LYS A 121 -19.34 9.58 12.76
CA LYS A 121 -20.64 9.47 13.43
C LYS A 121 -21.15 8.03 13.43
N ASN A 122 -21.16 7.37 12.28
CA ASN A 122 -21.71 6.02 12.14
C ASN A 122 -20.93 4.99 12.97
N VAL A 123 -19.59 5.04 12.96
CA VAL A 123 -18.75 4.18 13.80
C VAL A 123 -18.95 4.51 15.28
N SER A 124 -19.03 5.79 15.65
CA SER A 124 -19.30 6.19 17.04
C SER A 124 -20.64 5.65 17.54
N ASP A 125 -21.70 5.81 16.76
CA ASP A 125 -23.05 5.34 17.11
C ASP A 125 -23.09 3.82 17.23
N PHE A 126 -22.40 3.11 16.31
CA PHE A 126 -22.22 1.67 16.39
C PHE A 126 -21.51 1.25 17.68
N LEU A 127 -20.41 1.91 18.05
CA LEU A 127 -19.64 1.59 19.25
C LEU A 127 -20.45 1.88 20.53
N ARG A 128 -21.15 3.02 20.62
CA ARG A 128 -22.02 3.35 21.77
C ARG A 128 -23.10 2.30 22.00
N LYS A 129 -23.65 1.76 20.91
CA LYS A 129 -24.73 0.77 20.94
C LYS A 129 -24.22 -0.63 21.29
N ASN A 130 -23.09 -1.04 20.73
CA ASN A 130 -22.63 -2.44 20.76
C ASN A 130 -21.46 -2.71 21.71
N PHE A 131 -20.84 -1.67 22.29
CA PHE A 131 -19.71 -1.83 23.19
C PHE A 131 -19.91 -0.97 24.45
N PRO A 132 -20.32 -1.56 25.61
CA PRO A 132 -20.66 -0.81 26.81
C PRO A 132 -19.61 0.19 27.27
N SER A 133 -18.32 -0.14 27.15
CA SER A 133 -17.21 0.75 27.50
C SER A 133 -17.17 2.03 26.66
N ALA A 134 -17.76 2.03 25.46
CA ALA A 134 -17.81 3.19 24.56
C ALA A 134 -19.07 4.05 24.72
N LYS A 135 -19.96 3.78 25.70
CA LYS A 135 -21.21 4.54 25.88
C LYS A 135 -21.00 6.06 26.01
N LYS A 136 -19.89 6.47 26.62
CA LYS A 136 -19.48 7.88 26.80
C LYS A 136 -18.41 8.33 25.81
N LEU A 137 -18.17 7.63 24.69
CA LEU A 137 -17.13 8.07 23.75
C LEU A 137 -17.46 9.44 23.16
N THR A 138 -16.43 10.28 23.10
CA THR A 138 -16.46 11.56 22.39
C THR A 138 -16.30 11.32 20.88
N LEU A 139 -16.98 12.13 20.07
CA LEU A 139 -16.89 12.10 18.61
C LEU A 139 -15.60 12.79 18.14
N ASN A 140 -14.47 12.06 18.20
CA ASN A 140 -13.20 12.47 17.62
C ASN A 140 -12.40 11.22 17.19
N GLU A 141 -11.46 11.40 16.29
CA GLU A 141 -10.67 10.30 15.69
C GLU A 141 -9.97 9.44 16.75
N ASP A 142 -9.28 10.06 17.71
CA ASP A 142 -8.52 9.35 18.74
C ASP A 142 -9.41 8.46 19.62
N SER A 143 -10.53 9.01 20.09
CA SER A 143 -11.52 8.31 20.89
C SER A 143 -12.11 7.13 20.12
N ILE A 144 -12.51 7.34 18.86
CA ILE A 144 -13.04 6.27 18.01
C ILE A 144 -11.98 5.18 17.81
N ASN A 145 -10.73 5.55 17.52
CA ASN A 145 -9.62 4.63 17.33
C ASN A 145 -9.40 3.73 18.56
N VAL A 146 -9.35 4.33 19.75
CA VAL A 146 -9.19 3.58 21.01
C VAL A 146 -10.33 2.59 21.21
N TYR A 147 -11.58 3.02 21.07
CA TYR A 147 -12.72 2.15 21.33
C TYR A 147 -12.96 1.10 20.23
N GLN A 148 -12.69 1.42 18.96
CA GLN A 148 -12.76 0.46 17.86
C GLN A 148 -11.71 -0.65 18.05
N LYS A 149 -10.46 -0.31 18.38
CA LYS A 149 -9.43 -1.30 18.69
C LYS A 149 -9.86 -2.21 19.83
N LYS A 150 -10.38 -1.65 20.92
CA LYS A 150 -10.88 -2.43 22.07
C LYS A 150 -12.06 -3.33 21.71
N TYR A 151 -13.02 -2.84 20.94
CA TYR A 151 -14.16 -3.63 20.47
C TYR A 151 -13.70 -4.82 19.63
N ILE A 152 -12.86 -4.58 18.61
CA ILE A 152 -12.36 -5.64 17.73
C ILE A 152 -11.50 -6.65 18.50
N ALA A 153 -10.64 -6.19 19.39
CA ALA A 153 -9.85 -7.05 20.27
C ALA A 153 -10.72 -7.92 21.19
N SER A 154 -11.82 -7.38 21.72
CA SER A 154 -12.76 -8.14 22.57
C SER A 154 -13.45 -9.30 21.84
N LEU A 155 -13.44 -9.28 20.50
CA LEU A 155 -13.99 -10.35 19.66
C LEU A 155 -12.96 -11.41 19.27
N GLY A 156 -11.69 -11.21 19.66
CA GLY A 156 -10.56 -12.07 19.34
C GLY A 156 -9.90 -11.75 17.99
N TYR A 157 -10.02 -10.51 17.51
CA TYR A 157 -9.43 -10.06 16.23
C TYR A 157 -8.42 -8.93 16.44
N HIS A 158 -7.60 -8.69 15.43
CA HIS A 158 -6.60 -7.63 15.38
C HIS A 158 -7.01 -6.58 14.35
N THR A 159 -6.54 -5.33 14.51
CA THR A 159 -6.86 -4.24 13.58
C THR A 159 -5.82 -3.13 13.60
N THR A 160 -5.71 -2.42 12.48
CA THR A 160 -4.97 -1.14 12.38
C THR A 160 -5.66 -0.02 13.18
N GLY A 161 -6.96 -0.15 13.46
CA GLY A 161 -7.76 0.82 14.20
C GLY A 161 -8.57 1.75 13.30
N PHE A 162 -8.87 2.94 13.81
CA PHE A 162 -9.57 3.98 13.08
C PHE A 162 -8.56 5.04 12.63
N GLY A 163 -8.40 5.20 11.32
CA GLY A 163 -7.45 6.13 10.72
C GLY A 163 -7.57 6.09 9.21
N LYS A 164 -6.88 7.00 8.54
CA LYS A 164 -6.92 7.08 7.07
C LYS A 164 -5.80 6.29 6.42
N THR A 165 -6.15 5.70 5.29
CA THR A 165 -5.23 5.17 4.29
C THR A 165 -5.46 5.97 3.02
N GLY A 166 -4.56 6.90 2.69
CA GLY A 166 -4.79 7.86 1.62
C GLY A 166 -5.89 8.85 2.01
N GLY A 167 -6.85 9.06 1.11
CA GLY A 167 -7.96 10.00 1.36
C GLY A 167 -9.06 9.49 2.28
N LEU A 168 -9.14 8.18 2.53
CA LEU A 168 -10.30 7.52 3.13
C LEU A 168 -9.98 6.88 4.48
N TYR A 169 -10.94 6.91 5.40
CA TYR A 169 -10.89 6.08 6.61
C TYR A 169 -10.94 4.59 6.25
N ASP A 170 -10.04 3.83 6.85
CA ASP A 170 -9.79 2.46 6.44
C ASP A 170 -10.00 1.46 7.59
N LEU A 171 -10.18 0.19 7.23
CA LEU A 171 -10.40 -0.90 8.16
C LEU A 171 -9.70 -2.18 7.67
N LEU A 172 -8.58 -2.48 8.31
CA LEU A 172 -7.93 -3.79 8.20
C LEU A 172 -8.23 -4.58 9.46
N VAL A 173 -8.71 -5.82 9.29
CA VAL A 173 -9.01 -6.73 10.40
C VAL A 173 -8.60 -8.15 10.02
N TRP A 174 -7.86 -8.79 10.93
CA TRP A 174 -7.36 -10.15 10.76
C TRP A 174 -7.54 -10.97 12.04
N LYS A 175 -7.56 -12.29 11.89
CA LYS A 175 -7.82 -13.20 13.03
C LYS A 175 -6.53 -13.71 13.65
N THR A 176 -5.54 -14.05 12.83
CA THR A 176 -4.33 -14.73 13.31
C THR A 176 -3.09 -13.89 13.06
N GLU A 177 -2.25 -13.79 14.08
CA GLU A 177 -1.00 -13.08 14.02
C GLU A 177 0.08 -13.92 14.72
N LYS A 178 1.24 -14.07 14.10
CA LYS A 178 2.41 -14.72 14.70
C LYS A 178 3.61 -13.80 14.57
N ASP A 179 4.31 -13.53 15.67
CA ASP A 179 5.53 -12.75 15.62
C ASP A 179 6.79 -13.61 15.44
N THR A 180 7.80 -13.01 14.83
CA THR A 180 9.14 -13.57 14.69
C THR A 180 10.15 -12.42 14.75
N ILE A 181 11.36 -12.69 15.23
CA ILE A 181 12.42 -11.69 15.25
C ILE A 181 13.34 -11.91 14.05
N TYR A 182 13.47 -10.89 13.22
CA TYR A 182 14.45 -10.82 12.15
C TYR A 182 15.63 -9.95 12.59
N LYS A 183 16.85 -10.37 12.25
CA LYS A 183 18.06 -9.59 12.47
C LYS A 183 18.38 -8.85 11.19
N LEU A 184 18.15 -7.54 11.20
CA LEU A 184 18.32 -6.68 10.03
C LEU A 184 19.58 -5.83 10.21
N ASN A 185 20.42 -5.78 9.19
CA ASN A 185 21.65 -5.00 9.23
C ASN A 185 21.39 -3.62 8.61
N TYR A 186 21.53 -2.57 9.42
CA TYR A 186 21.52 -1.19 8.97
C TYR A 186 22.87 -0.57 9.29
N ASP A 187 23.56 -0.07 8.26
CA ASP A 187 24.79 0.70 8.39
C ASP A 187 25.86 -0.03 9.25
N GLY A 188 25.97 -1.35 9.07
CA GLY A 188 26.92 -2.22 9.78
C GLY A 188 26.43 -2.74 11.14
N LYS A 189 25.25 -2.32 11.59
CA LYS A 189 24.68 -2.73 12.88
C LYS A 189 23.53 -3.71 12.71
N GLU A 190 23.68 -4.88 13.32
CA GLU A 190 22.59 -5.85 13.46
C GLU A 190 21.55 -5.34 14.47
N THR A 191 20.31 -5.18 14.00
CA THR A 191 19.17 -4.70 14.80
C THR A 191 18.10 -5.78 14.82
N PRO A 192 17.67 -6.28 16.00
CA PRO A 192 16.52 -7.16 16.09
C PRO A 192 15.25 -6.38 15.80
N VAL A 193 14.45 -6.89 14.86
CA VAL A 193 13.19 -6.31 14.43
C VAL A 193 12.11 -7.38 14.56
N LYS A 194 11.07 -7.06 15.33
CA LYS A 194 9.89 -7.91 15.43
C LYS A 194 9.07 -7.77 14.16
N VAL A 195 8.65 -8.89 13.58
CA VAL A 195 7.79 -8.96 12.40
C VAL A 195 6.55 -9.77 12.77
N TYR A 196 5.38 -9.14 12.69
CA TYR A 196 4.07 -9.75 12.87
C TYR A 196 3.56 -10.27 11.52
N PHE A 197 3.45 -11.58 11.36
CA PHE A 197 2.79 -12.19 10.21
C PHE A 197 1.29 -12.30 10.46
N MET A 198 0.55 -11.45 9.77
CA MET A 198 -0.90 -11.37 9.83
C MET A 198 -1.52 -12.29 8.78
N ASP A 199 -2.55 -13.04 9.16
CA ASP A 199 -3.24 -13.99 8.30
C ASP A 199 -4.73 -14.07 8.67
N ASP A 200 -5.52 -14.82 7.88
CA ASP A 200 -6.97 -14.98 8.09
C ASP A 200 -7.72 -13.64 8.13
N PHE A 201 -7.47 -12.79 7.13
CA PHE A 201 -8.09 -11.47 7.03
C PHE A 201 -9.60 -11.55 6.83
N ILE A 202 -10.32 -10.71 7.58
CA ILE A 202 -11.73 -10.40 7.34
C ILE A 202 -11.85 -9.31 6.28
N THR A 203 -11.00 -8.28 6.36
CA THR A 203 -10.93 -7.17 5.40
C THR A 203 -9.50 -6.63 5.33
N LEU A 204 -9.06 -6.32 4.11
CA LEU A 204 -7.79 -5.63 3.84
C LEU A 204 -7.97 -4.15 3.48
N GLY A 205 -9.18 -3.63 3.66
CA GLY A 205 -9.47 -2.20 3.56
C GLY A 205 -10.10 -1.78 2.23
N TRP A 206 -10.21 -0.47 2.06
CA TRP A 206 -10.98 0.14 0.97
C TRP A 206 -10.43 -0.22 -0.42
N SER A 207 -9.14 -0.46 -0.53
CA SER A 207 -8.48 -0.77 -1.80
C SER A 207 -8.69 -2.21 -2.24
N GLU A 208 -8.73 -3.15 -1.28
CA GLU A 208 -9.18 -4.50 -1.54
C GLU A 208 -10.60 -4.45 -2.10
N TYR A 209 -11.47 -3.66 -1.49
CA TYR A 209 -12.84 -3.47 -1.95
C TYR A 209 -12.90 -2.83 -3.35
N ALA A 210 -12.14 -1.74 -3.57
CA ALA A 210 -12.10 -0.96 -4.81
C ALA A 210 -11.58 -1.76 -6.02
N THR A 211 -10.65 -2.69 -5.77
CA THR A 211 -9.93 -3.40 -6.83
C THR A 211 -10.33 -4.88 -6.95
N LEU A 212 -11.49 -5.25 -6.37
CA LEU A 212 -11.99 -6.63 -6.34
C LEU A 212 -10.96 -7.62 -5.78
N GLY A 213 -10.22 -7.21 -4.75
CA GLY A 213 -9.20 -8.00 -4.07
C GLY A 213 -7.85 -8.05 -4.78
N ARG A 214 -7.65 -7.31 -5.88
CA ARG A 214 -6.37 -7.31 -6.59
C ARG A 214 -5.26 -6.59 -5.81
N TYR A 215 -5.57 -5.43 -5.25
CA TYR A 215 -4.61 -4.58 -4.56
C TYR A 215 -5.06 -4.26 -3.14
N TYR A 216 -4.09 -4.28 -2.24
CA TYR A 216 -4.25 -4.07 -0.81
C TYR A 216 -2.87 -3.82 -0.17
N PRO A 217 -2.83 -3.28 1.05
CA PRO A 217 -1.62 -3.26 1.89
C PRO A 217 -0.95 -4.63 2.00
N ALA A 218 0.34 -4.77 1.66
CA ALA A 218 1.04 -6.03 1.90
C ALA A 218 1.88 -6.07 3.19
N GLY A 219 2.16 -4.93 3.83
CA GLY A 219 2.77 -4.84 5.16
C GLY A 219 3.49 -3.51 5.44
N TRP A 220 3.49 -3.03 6.69
CA TRP A 220 4.04 -1.73 7.14
C TRP A 220 5.10 -1.89 8.23
N ALA A 221 5.92 -0.86 8.40
CA ALA A 221 6.62 -0.56 9.64
C ALA A 221 5.81 0.33 10.60
N THR A 222 5.99 0.11 11.90
CA THR A 222 5.75 1.09 12.97
C THR A 222 7.07 1.40 13.68
N LYS A 223 7.04 2.19 14.77
CA LYS A 223 8.25 2.43 15.58
C LYS A 223 8.69 1.18 16.36
N GLU A 224 7.80 0.21 16.50
CA GLU A 224 7.93 -0.96 17.37
C GLU A 224 8.12 -2.28 16.61
N ALA A 225 7.49 -2.44 15.43
CA ALA A 225 7.54 -3.69 14.67
C ALA A 225 7.27 -3.48 13.18
N LEU A 226 7.51 -4.53 12.39
CA LEU A 226 6.96 -4.67 11.04
C LEU A 226 5.71 -5.56 11.11
N PHE A 227 4.77 -5.30 10.21
CA PHE A 227 3.54 -6.05 10.03
C PHE A 227 3.51 -6.56 8.60
N CYS A 228 3.39 -7.87 8.40
CA CYS A 228 3.42 -8.55 7.11
C CYS A 228 2.07 -9.19 6.82
N VAL A 229 1.41 -8.81 5.73
CA VAL A 229 0.26 -9.56 5.19
C VAL A 229 0.82 -10.81 4.55
N LYS A 230 0.81 -11.92 5.30
CA LYS A 230 1.55 -13.13 4.97
C LYS A 230 1.21 -13.68 3.58
N LYS A 231 -0.07 -13.64 3.19
CA LYS A 231 -0.53 -14.14 1.88
C LYS A 231 0.05 -13.38 0.68
N SER A 232 0.63 -12.20 0.88
CA SER A 232 1.24 -11.41 -0.20
C SER A 232 2.62 -11.91 -0.60
N TYR A 233 3.24 -12.78 0.22
CA TYR A 233 4.64 -13.13 0.08
C TYR A 233 4.88 -14.63 0.14
N ASP A 234 5.71 -15.13 -0.77
CA ASP A 234 6.51 -16.32 -0.48
C ASP A 234 7.65 -15.91 0.45
N LEU A 235 7.61 -16.38 1.70
CA LEU A 235 8.57 -16.01 2.76
C LEU A 235 10.01 -16.46 2.48
N LYS A 236 10.23 -17.32 1.47
CA LYS A 236 11.57 -17.71 1.02
C LYS A 236 12.05 -16.90 -0.18
N SER A 237 11.17 -16.09 -0.77
CA SER A 237 11.49 -15.33 -1.97
C SER A 237 12.37 -14.12 -1.67
N GLU A 238 13.15 -13.72 -2.68
CA GLU A 238 13.85 -12.45 -2.66
C GLU A 238 12.90 -11.26 -2.49
N ASN A 239 11.68 -11.35 -3.05
CA ASN A 239 10.70 -10.27 -2.95
C ASN A 239 10.27 -10.04 -1.49
N PHE A 240 10.14 -11.10 -0.69
CA PHE A 240 9.92 -10.98 0.75
C PHE A 240 11.15 -10.39 1.45
N ARG A 241 12.34 -10.95 1.20
CA ARG A 241 13.58 -10.55 1.89
C ARG A 241 14.00 -9.11 1.59
N VAL A 242 13.81 -8.66 0.35
CA VAL A 242 14.30 -7.35 -0.12
C VAL A 242 13.16 -6.35 -0.18
N SER A 243 12.11 -6.64 -0.96
CA SER A 243 11.03 -5.66 -1.19
C SER A 243 10.18 -5.39 0.05
N TYR A 244 10.04 -6.37 0.94
CA TYR A 244 9.33 -6.17 2.20
C TYR A 244 10.29 -5.93 3.35
N ILE A 245 11.10 -6.93 3.71
CA ILE A 245 11.97 -6.84 4.89
C ILE A 245 13.01 -5.72 4.74
N GLY A 246 13.66 -5.59 3.58
CA GLY A 246 14.62 -4.50 3.32
C GLY A 246 13.95 -3.12 3.33
N HIS A 247 12.82 -2.98 2.64
CA HIS A 247 12.09 -1.71 2.52
C HIS A 247 11.49 -1.26 3.85
N GLU A 248 10.60 -2.06 4.44
CA GLU A 248 9.94 -1.72 5.70
C GLU A 248 10.94 -1.70 6.86
N GLY A 249 11.98 -2.51 6.79
CA GLY A 249 13.10 -2.45 7.71
C GLY A 249 13.79 -1.09 7.70
N ARG A 250 14.01 -0.49 6.52
CA ARG A 250 14.54 0.87 6.42
C ARG A 250 13.60 1.89 7.06
N HIS A 251 12.29 1.81 6.82
CA HIS A 251 11.31 2.68 7.49
C HIS A 251 11.39 2.57 9.02
N PHE A 252 11.48 1.34 9.53
CA PHE A 252 11.64 1.08 10.97
C PHE A 252 12.89 1.73 11.56
N ALA A 253 14.02 1.66 10.84
CA ALA A 253 15.26 2.33 11.25
C ALA A 253 15.12 3.86 11.18
N ASP A 254 14.54 4.37 10.10
CA ASP A 254 14.39 5.80 9.85
C ASP A 254 13.42 6.49 10.82
N TYR A 255 12.41 5.78 11.35
CA TYR A 255 11.56 6.33 12.42
C TYR A 255 12.32 6.66 13.70
N LYS A 256 13.48 6.01 13.93
CA LYS A 256 14.36 6.29 15.07
C LYS A 256 15.41 7.34 14.72
N LEU A 257 15.98 7.25 13.52
CA LEU A 257 17.02 8.18 13.06
C LEU A 257 16.48 9.58 12.77
N PHE A 258 15.28 9.67 12.19
CA PHE A 258 14.67 10.90 11.71
C PHE A 258 13.21 11.01 12.17
N PRO A 259 12.95 11.19 13.49
CA PRO A 259 11.59 11.11 14.05
C PRO A 259 10.62 12.19 13.57
N ASN A 260 11.14 13.28 12.99
CA ASN A 260 10.35 14.39 12.44
C ASN A 260 10.20 14.32 10.91
N LEU A 261 10.91 13.41 10.24
CA LEU A 261 10.72 13.20 8.81
C LEU A 261 9.27 12.79 8.58
N LYS A 262 8.63 13.38 7.55
CA LYS A 262 7.24 13.06 7.25
C LYS A 262 7.05 11.55 7.21
N GLY A 263 6.02 11.08 7.93
CA GLY A 263 5.79 9.67 8.23
C GLY A 263 5.37 8.83 7.02
N VAL A 264 4.72 7.70 7.30
CA VAL A 264 4.29 6.66 6.34
C VAL A 264 3.86 7.23 4.99
N GLY A 265 4.43 6.70 3.90
CA GLY A 265 4.10 7.08 2.52
C GLY A 265 4.67 8.43 2.06
N SER A 266 5.49 9.11 2.86
CA SER A 266 6.23 10.29 2.41
C SER A 266 7.28 9.93 1.37
N ALA A 267 7.52 10.82 0.42
CA ALA A 267 8.54 10.60 -0.61
C ALA A 267 9.92 10.30 0.01
N ASP A 268 10.30 11.01 1.09
CA ASP A 268 11.59 10.84 1.76
C ASP A 268 11.83 9.44 2.32
N LEU A 269 10.87 8.91 3.08
CA LEU A 269 10.96 7.53 3.59
C LEU A 269 10.99 6.54 2.42
N GLU A 270 10.08 6.71 1.47
CA GLU A 270 9.95 5.86 0.30
C GLU A 270 11.20 5.80 -0.57
N TYR A 271 11.89 6.92 -0.72
CA TYR A 271 13.15 7.00 -1.46
C TYR A 271 14.24 6.20 -0.77
N ARG A 272 14.37 6.34 0.55
CA ARG A 272 15.35 5.60 1.35
C ARG A 272 15.06 4.10 1.38
N GLY A 273 13.79 3.72 1.50
CA GLY A 273 13.32 2.33 1.37
C GLY A 273 13.70 1.74 0.01
N LYS A 274 13.39 2.44 -1.09
CA LYS A 274 13.70 1.99 -2.46
C LYS A 274 15.21 1.90 -2.74
N LEU A 275 16.03 2.82 -2.23
CA LEU A 275 17.49 2.71 -2.32
C LEU A 275 18.01 1.48 -1.56
N THR A 276 17.43 1.20 -0.39
CA THR A 276 17.75 -0.01 0.39
C THR A 276 17.38 -1.27 -0.38
N GLU A 277 16.27 -1.27 -1.10
CA GLU A 277 15.93 -2.41 -1.97
C GLU A 277 16.96 -2.61 -3.08
N LEU A 278 17.28 -1.54 -3.83
CA LEU A 278 18.22 -1.62 -4.95
C LEU A 278 19.65 -1.95 -4.51
N SER A 279 20.03 -1.74 -3.25
CA SER A 279 21.32 -2.19 -2.73
C SER A 279 21.37 -3.68 -2.37
N LEU A 280 20.22 -4.36 -2.28
CA LEU A 280 20.11 -5.73 -1.75
C LEU A 280 19.61 -6.78 -2.76
N TYR A 281 19.04 -6.34 -3.88
CA TYR A 281 18.52 -7.23 -4.92
C TYR A 281 19.64 -7.96 -5.68
N SER A 282 19.40 -9.24 -5.98
CA SER A 282 20.10 -10.02 -7.00
C SER A 282 19.94 -9.39 -8.40
N PRO A 283 20.76 -9.77 -9.40
CA PRO A 283 20.66 -9.19 -10.74
C PRO A 283 19.25 -9.24 -11.34
N ASP A 284 18.60 -10.41 -11.31
CA ASP A 284 17.26 -10.59 -11.88
C ASP A 284 16.20 -9.78 -11.15
N GLY A 285 16.26 -9.72 -9.82
CA GLY A 285 15.36 -8.91 -9.01
C GLY A 285 15.58 -7.41 -9.22
N LEU A 286 16.85 -7.00 -9.35
CA LEU A 286 17.27 -5.63 -9.49
C LEU A 286 16.71 -5.00 -10.76
N TYR A 287 16.93 -5.63 -11.93
CA TYR A 287 16.47 -5.06 -13.20
C TYR A 287 14.94 -5.02 -13.29
N LYS A 288 14.23 -6.01 -12.73
CA LYS A 288 12.76 -5.97 -12.61
C LYS A 288 12.32 -4.80 -11.75
N ARG A 289 13.02 -4.53 -10.64
CA ARG A 289 12.70 -3.41 -9.75
C ARG A 289 13.01 -2.05 -10.38
N ILE A 290 14.13 -1.92 -11.09
CA ILE A 290 14.48 -0.72 -11.87
C ILE A 290 13.41 -0.43 -12.91
N GLN A 291 13.01 -1.43 -13.71
CA GLN A 291 11.93 -1.26 -14.69
C GLN A 291 10.63 -0.82 -14.02
N PHE A 292 10.30 -1.41 -12.86
CA PHE A 292 9.13 -1.00 -12.08
C PHE A 292 9.22 0.47 -11.65
N PHE A 293 10.36 0.94 -11.16
CA PHE A 293 10.53 2.35 -10.79
C PHE A 293 10.52 3.30 -11.99
N ILE A 294 11.11 2.91 -13.13
CA ILE A 294 11.03 3.68 -14.38
C ILE A 294 9.56 3.88 -14.80
N ASN A 295 8.76 2.81 -14.73
CA ASN A 295 7.37 2.82 -15.18
C ASN A 295 6.42 3.56 -14.22
N ASN A 296 6.74 3.62 -12.93
CA ASN A 296 5.87 4.21 -11.90
C ASN A 296 6.41 5.54 -11.34
N GLY A 297 7.58 5.99 -11.81
CA GLY A 297 8.19 7.25 -11.41
C GLY A 297 7.46 8.45 -12.01
N ASN A 298 6.95 9.33 -11.14
CA ASN A 298 6.37 10.61 -11.54
C ASN A 298 6.62 11.66 -10.45
N TYR A 299 7.42 12.67 -10.77
CA TYR A 299 7.78 13.72 -9.83
C TYR A 299 6.62 14.68 -9.51
N ASP A 300 5.69 14.86 -10.45
CA ASP A 300 4.52 15.74 -10.29
C ASP A 300 3.34 15.05 -9.58
N SER A 301 3.53 13.82 -9.11
CA SER A 301 2.50 13.08 -8.39
C SER A 301 2.36 13.58 -6.95
N GLU A 302 1.16 13.50 -6.38
CA GLU A 302 0.95 13.66 -4.93
C GLU A 302 1.32 12.38 -4.14
N ASN A 303 1.57 11.26 -4.82
CA ASN A 303 1.93 9.98 -4.22
C ASN A 303 3.45 9.93 -3.94
N GLY A 304 3.81 9.84 -2.66
CA GLY A 304 5.22 9.75 -2.24
C GLY A 304 5.98 8.56 -2.84
N HIS A 305 5.33 7.42 -3.13
CA HIS A 305 5.98 6.30 -3.80
C HIS A 305 6.41 6.65 -5.23
N SER A 306 5.56 7.36 -5.98
CA SER A 306 5.82 7.76 -7.37
C SER A 306 6.92 8.81 -7.45
N ILE A 307 6.90 9.80 -6.54
CA ILE A 307 7.97 10.79 -6.40
C ILE A 307 9.29 10.09 -6.07
N ALA A 308 9.28 9.19 -5.06
CA ALA A 308 10.46 8.46 -4.64
C ALA A 308 11.05 7.58 -5.76
N ALA A 309 10.21 6.84 -6.50
CA ALA A 309 10.65 6.03 -7.63
C ALA A 309 11.34 6.89 -8.70
N PHE A 310 10.76 8.05 -9.02
CA PHE A 310 11.38 9.01 -9.93
C PHE A 310 12.76 9.46 -9.41
N CYS A 311 12.84 9.93 -8.17
CA CYS A 311 14.08 10.44 -7.59
C CYS A 311 15.17 9.37 -7.49
N VAL A 312 14.83 8.12 -7.19
CA VAL A 312 15.79 7.00 -7.17
C VAL A 312 16.39 6.79 -8.56
N ILE A 313 15.56 6.70 -9.60
CA ILE A 313 16.04 6.52 -10.97
C ILE A 313 16.87 7.74 -11.42
N ARG A 314 16.41 8.95 -11.12
CA ARG A 314 17.13 10.20 -11.42
C ARG A 314 18.53 10.21 -10.82
N ASP A 315 18.64 9.94 -9.52
CA ASP A 315 19.90 10.06 -8.80
C ASP A 315 20.88 8.95 -9.19
N LEU A 316 20.39 7.71 -9.40
CA LEU A 316 21.21 6.65 -9.97
C LEU A 316 21.68 6.98 -11.40
N SER A 317 20.81 7.57 -12.22
CA SER A 317 21.13 7.91 -13.62
C SER A 317 22.23 8.96 -13.71
N ARG A 318 22.15 9.99 -12.85
CA ARG A 318 23.17 11.03 -12.76
C ARG A 318 24.56 10.47 -12.43
N VAL A 319 24.62 9.45 -11.57
CA VAL A 319 25.88 8.82 -11.19
C VAL A 319 26.38 7.81 -12.24
N LEU A 320 25.49 7.02 -12.83
CA LEU A 320 25.86 5.88 -13.68
C LEU A 320 25.97 6.23 -15.18
N PHE A 321 25.15 7.16 -15.66
CA PHE A 321 25.01 7.52 -17.08
C PHE A 321 25.31 8.98 -17.38
N GLN A 322 25.52 9.81 -16.34
CA GLN A 322 25.70 11.27 -16.49
C GLN A 322 24.54 11.95 -17.22
N ASN A 323 23.32 11.45 -17.03
CA ASN A 323 22.08 12.06 -17.52
C ASN A 323 21.06 12.16 -16.39
N ASP A 324 20.01 12.97 -16.58
CA ASP A 324 19.03 13.21 -15.53
C ASP A 324 18.11 12.02 -15.26
N TYR A 325 17.74 11.25 -16.28
CA TYR A 325 16.81 10.13 -16.12
C TYR A 325 16.92 9.12 -17.26
N GLU A 326 17.52 7.96 -17.00
CA GLU A 326 17.65 6.90 -18.00
C GLU A 326 16.45 5.94 -17.97
N LYS A 327 15.71 5.87 -19.07
CA LYS A 327 14.50 5.03 -19.23
C LYS A 327 14.79 3.70 -19.91
N ASP A 328 15.92 3.57 -20.60
CA ASP A 328 16.26 2.39 -21.37
C ASP A 328 16.81 1.27 -20.47
N LEU A 329 15.99 0.24 -20.24
CA LEU A 329 16.38 -0.91 -19.42
C LEU A 329 17.59 -1.66 -19.96
N GLU A 330 17.84 -1.66 -21.28
CA GLU A 330 19.00 -2.36 -21.84
C GLU A 330 20.30 -1.67 -21.44
N LYS A 331 20.31 -0.34 -21.31
CA LYS A 331 21.45 0.38 -20.73
C LYS A 331 21.66 0.06 -19.25
N TRP A 332 20.58 -0.10 -18.49
CA TRP A 332 20.68 -0.56 -17.09
C TRP A 332 21.28 -1.97 -16.99
N LYS A 333 20.84 -2.89 -17.85
CA LYS A 333 21.37 -4.27 -17.92
C LYS A 333 22.84 -4.33 -18.35
N ALA A 334 23.32 -3.35 -19.11
CA ALA A 334 24.73 -3.25 -19.48
C ALA A 334 25.64 -2.86 -18.30
N ILE A 335 25.10 -2.30 -17.21
CA ILE A 335 25.86 -2.03 -15.99
C ILE A 335 25.84 -3.26 -15.07
N PRO A 336 27.00 -3.71 -14.55
CA PRO A 336 27.04 -4.80 -13.59
C PRO A 336 26.14 -4.52 -12.38
N SER A 337 25.27 -5.47 -12.03
CA SER A 337 24.30 -5.30 -10.94
C SER A 337 24.96 -4.85 -9.63
N LYS A 338 26.11 -5.45 -9.28
CA LYS A 338 26.91 -5.08 -8.10
C LYS A 338 27.27 -3.59 -8.07
N LYS A 339 27.64 -3.01 -9.21
CA LYS A 339 27.95 -1.58 -9.31
C LYS A 339 26.71 -0.73 -9.02
N ILE A 340 25.53 -1.13 -9.54
CA ILE A 340 24.27 -0.44 -9.22
C ILE A 340 23.94 -0.57 -7.72
N ASN A 341 24.10 -1.77 -7.14
CA ASN A 341 23.86 -2.00 -5.71
C ASN A 341 24.74 -1.10 -4.83
N GLU A 342 26.04 -1.00 -5.16
CA GLU A 342 27.01 -0.17 -4.46
C GLU A 342 26.68 1.32 -4.58
N VAL A 343 26.29 1.78 -5.77
CA VAL A 343 25.87 3.18 -5.96
C VAL A 343 24.58 3.49 -5.18
N ALA A 344 23.58 2.59 -5.18
CA ALA A 344 22.37 2.77 -4.41
C ALA A 344 22.66 2.87 -2.89
N ALA A 345 23.54 2.02 -2.38
CA ALA A 345 24.00 2.06 -0.99
C ALA A 345 24.72 3.38 -0.67
N LYS A 346 25.60 3.85 -1.56
CA LYS A 346 26.33 5.11 -1.39
C LYS A 346 25.41 6.33 -1.38
N ILE A 347 24.44 6.39 -2.29
CA ILE A 347 23.44 7.47 -2.32
C ILE A 347 22.64 7.48 -1.01
N LEU A 348 22.25 6.31 -0.50
CA LEU A 348 21.54 6.20 0.77
C LEU A 348 22.39 6.68 1.96
N GLU A 349 23.68 6.35 1.98
CA GLU A 349 24.62 6.82 2.99
C GLU A 349 24.78 8.35 2.95
N GLU A 350 24.98 8.93 1.76
CA GLU A 350 25.10 10.37 1.56
C GLU A 350 23.80 11.12 1.93
N ASN A 351 22.65 10.53 1.61
CA ASN A 351 21.34 11.03 2.03
C ASN A 351 21.21 11.02 3.56
N THR A 352 21.63 9.94 4.22
CA THR A 352 21.65 9.82 5.69
C THR A 352 22.52 10.91 6.32
N LYS A 353 23.76 11.09 5.84
CA LYS A 353 24.69 12.13 6.30
C LYS A 353 24.13 13.54 6.10
N SER A 354 23.36 13.76 5.04
CA SER A 354 22.75 15.06 4.75
C SER A 354 21.58 15.36 5.68
N LEU A 355 20.69 14.37 5.91
CA LEU A 355 19.58 14.49 6.85
C LEU A 355 20.05 14.77 8.28
N GLN A 356 21.11 14.09 8.73
CA GLN A 356 21.67 14.26 10.08
C GLN A 356 22.20 15.68 10.35
N LYS A 357 22.54 16.44 9.30
CA LYS A 357 23.00 17.84 9.43
C LYS A 357 21.84 18.83 9.59
N ILE A 358 20.59 18.39 9.42
CA ILE A 358 19.40 19.24 9.44
C ILE A 358 18.56 18.89 10.68
N PRO A 359 18.61 19.71 11.74
CA PRO A 359 17.76 19.50 12.90
C PRO A 359 16.28 19.51 12.53
N ASN A 360 15.52 18.56 13.07
CA ASN A 360 14.07 18.47 12.86
C ASN A 360 13.62 18.46 11.39
N VAL A 361 14.41 17.86 10.49
CA VAL A 361 14.06 17.74 9.08
C VAL A 361 12.71 17.04 8.88
N GLU A 362 11.79 17.70 8.19
CA GLU A 362 10.47 17.14 7.85
C GLU A 362 10.40 16.63 6.41
N LYS A 363 11.17 17.22 5.49
CA LYS A 363 11.27 16.88 4.06
C LYS A 363 12.67 17.18 3.56
N PHE A 364 13.23 16.34 2.68
CA PHE A 364 14.60 16.51 2.19
C PHE A 364 14.81 16.25 0.70
N ILE A 365 14.09 15.30 0.07
CA ILE A 365 14.30 14.95 -1.34
C ILE A 365 14.36 16.23 -2.16
N LYS A 366 15.53 16.42 -2.78
CA LYS A 366 15.83 17.57 -3.60
C LYS A 366 15.02 17.47 -4.88
N GLN A 367 14.47 18.61 -5.30
CA GLN A 367 13.81 18.74 -6.60
C GLN A 367 14.80 18.49 -7.73
#